data_AF-A0A2V1N6R8-F1
#
_entry.id   AF-A0A2V1N6R8-F1
#
_cell.length_a   1.000
_cell.length_b   1.000
_cell.length_c   1.000
_cell.angle_alpha   90.00
_cell.angle_beta   90.00
_cell.angle_gamma   90.00
#
_symmetry.space_group_name_H-M   'P 1'
#
loop_
_entity.id
_entity.type
_entity.pdbx_description
1 polymer ?
#
loop_
_entity_poly.entity_id
_entity_poly.type
_entity_poly.pdbx_seq_one_letter_code
_entity_poly.pdbx_strand_id
1 'polypeptide(L)' 'MELNSEDRKQFIDAVKKVASRQIDDAQEVGNRRFETHEDAEKAMAIAQEVAPDRKFEIGHANGKYFVEIK' A
#
# COMPACT_ATOMS: atom_id res chain seq x y z
N MET A 1 -1.85 -10.96 13.58
CA MET A 1 -2.31 -11.67 12.37
C MET A 1 -1.29 -11.35 11.30
N GLU A 2 -0.57 -12.34 10.79
CA GLU A 2 0.32 -12.10 9.64
C GLU A 2 -0.55 -11.87 8.40
N LEU A 3 -0.28 -10.78 7.68
CA LEU A 3 -0.84 -10.58 6.35
C LEU A 3 -0.61 -11.86 5.54
N ASN A 4 -1.70 -12.55 5.21
CA ASN A 4 -1.66 -13.83 4.54
C ASN A 4 -0.80 -13.69 3.26
N SER A 5 0.08 -14.65 2.97
CA SER A 5 1.10 -14.45 1.92
C SER A 5 0.50 -14.12 0.54
N GLU A 6 -0.74 -14.52 0.28
CA GLU A 6 -1.50 -14.13 -0.91
C GLU A 6 -1.91 -12.64 -0.90
N ASP A 7 -2.42 -12.13 0.22
CA ASP A 7 -2.77 -10.72 0.42
C ASP A 7 -1.57 -9.81 0.17
N ARG A 8 -0.39 -10.22 0.66
CA ARG A 8 0.88 -9.52 0.44
C ARG A 8 1.27 -9.52 -1.04
N LYS A 9 1.12 -10.65 -1.73
CA LYS A 9 1.46 -10.79 -3.15
C LYS A 9 0.59 -9.88 -4.03
N GLN A 10 -0.72 -9.85 -3.77
CA GLN A 10 -1.65 -8.96 -4.46
C GLN A 10 -1.34 -7.49 -4.18
N PHE A 11 -0.94 -7.14 -2.95
CA PHE A 11 -0.50 -5.78 -2.63
C PHE A 11 0.69 -5.36 -3.49
N ILE A 12 1.73 -6.20 -3.52
CA ILE A 12 2.96 -5.95 -4.27
C ILE A 12 2.65 -5.81 -5.76
N ASP A 13 1.79 -6.67 -6.31
CA ASP A 13 1.41 -6.63 -7.72
C ASP A 13 0.67 -5.34 -8.08
N ALA A 14 -0.26 -4.90 -7.22
CA ALA A 14 -0.94 -3.63 -7.36
C ALA A 14 0.03 -2.44 -7.30
N VAL A 15 0.94 -2.39 -6.32
CA VAL A 15 1.95 -1.33 -6.22
C VAL A 15 2.86 -1.32 -7.46
N LYS A 16 3.30 -2.49 -7.96
CA LYS A 16 4.09 -2.58 -9.19
C LYS A 16 3.34 -2.01 -10.39
N LYS A 17 2.07 -2.34 -10.55
CA LYS A 17 1.23 -1.85 -11.65
C LYS A 17 1.08 -0.33 -11.61
N VAL A 18 0.82 0.24 -10.43
CA VAL A 18 0.70 1.69 -10.23
C VAL A 18 2.03 2.39 -10.46
N ALA A 19 3.14 1.82 -9.97
CA ALA A 19 4.47 2.34 -10.18
C ALA A 19 4.87 2.37 -11.66
N SER A 20 4.49 1.33 -12.43
CA SER A 20 4.81 1.16 -13.86
C SER A 20 3.99 2.04 -14.82
N ARG A 21 3.22 3.03 -14.32
CA ARG A 21 2.44 4.01 -15.11
C ARG A 21 1.31 3.42 -15.97
N GLN A 22 0.87 2.19 -15.71
CA GLN A 22 -0.21 1.58 -16.52
C GLN A 22 -1.61 1.74 -15.93
N ILE A 23 -1.75 2.20 -14.68
CA ILE A 23 -3.05 2.34 -14.05
C ILE A 23 -3.09 3.65 -13.24
N ASP A 24 -4.18 4.40 -13.37
CA ASP A 24 -4.56 5.64 -12.64
C ASP A 24 -4.74 5.41 -11.11
N ASP A 25 -4.15 4.35 -10.56
CA ASP A 25 -4.62 3.60 -9.40
C ASP A 25 -3.83 3.85 -8.11
N ALA A 26 -3.51 5.11 -7.82
CA ALA A 26 -3.26 5.48 -6.42
C ALA A 26 -4.46 5.11 -5.52
N GLN A 27 -5.65 4.95 -6.13
CA GLN A 27 -6.89 4.56 -5.50
C GLN A 27 -6.96 3.05 -5.12
N GLU A 28 -6.47 2.09 -5.93
CA GLU A 28 -6.45 0.66 -5.52
C GLU A 28 -5.53 0.40 -4.33
N VAL A 29 -4.30 0.94 -4.37
CA VAL A 29 -3.33 0.76 -3.28
C VAL A 29 -3.78 1.52 -2.03
N GLY A 30 -4.30 2.74 -2.21
CA GLY A 30 -4.84 3.58 -1.13
C GLY A 30 -6.17 3.12 -0.55
N ASN A 31 -6.94 2.29 -1.26
CA ASN A 31 -8.19 1.72 -0.73
C ASN A 31 -7.96 0.60 0.27
N ARG A 32 -6.73 0.08 0.42
CA ARG A 32 -6.44 -0.93 1.43
C ARG A 32 -6.35 -0.28 2.81
N ARG A 33 -7.39 -0.54 3.61
CA ARG A 33 -7.53 0.00 4.97
C ARG A 33 -7.04 -1.02 6.00
N PHE A 34 -6.01 -0.66 6.73
CA PHE A 34 -5.43 -1.40 7.84
C PHE A 34 -6.09 -0.97 9.16
N GLU A 35 -6.27 -1.94 10.05
CA GLU A 35 -6.84 -1.68 11.40
C GLU A 35 -5.79 -1.10 12.36
N THR A 36 -4.51 -1.39 12.12
CA THR A 36 -3.40 -0.91 12.95
C THR A 36 -2.42 -0.08 12.14
N HIS A 37 -1.72 0.83 12.82
CA HIS A 37 -0.64 1.59 12.23
C HIS A 37 0.51 0.67 11.78
N GLU A 38 0.80 -0.37 12.57
CA GLU A 38 1.89 -1.32 12.31
C GLU A 38 1.67 -2.10 11.00
N ASP A 39 0.43 -2.48 10.70
CA ASP A 39 0.08 -3.11 9.41
C ASP A 39 0.25 -2.14 8.23
N ALA A 40 -0.09 -0.86 8.42
CA ALA A 40 0.13 0.16 7.41
C ALA A 40 1.62 0.45 7.19
N GLU A 41 2.45 0.43 8.23
CA GLU A 41 3.92 0.56 8.12
C GLU A 41 4.52 -0.61 7.35
N LYS A 42 4.10 -1.85 7.61
CA LYS A 42 4.55 -3.02 6.86
C LYS A 42 4.19 -2.91 5.38
N ALA A 43 2.96 -2.47 5.09
CA ALA A 43 2.52 -2.25 3.72
C ALA A 43 3.31 -1.12 3.04
N MET A 44 3.55 -0.01 3.74
CA MET A 44 4.37 1.10 3.24
C MET A 44 5.79 0.67 2.94
N ALA A 45 6.44 -0.10 3.82
CA ALA A 45 7.79 -0.60 3.62
C ALA A 45 7.89 -1.47 2.36
N ILE A 46 6.90 -2.35 2.15
CA ILE A 46 6.80 -3.16 0.93
C ILE A 46 6.58 -2.27 -0.29
N ALA A 47 5.71 -1.27 -0.18
CA ALA A 47 5.42 -0.37 -1.30
C ALA A 47 6.67 0.44 -1.70
N GLN A 48 7.43 0.92 -0.72
CA GLN A 48 8.70 1.62 -0.92
C GLN A 48 9.79 0.70 -1.48
N GLU A 49 9.85 -0.56 -1.07
CA GLU A 49 10.79 -1.56 -1.62
C GLU A 49 10.48 -1.83 -3.11
N VAL A 50 9.20 -1.88 -3.46
CA VAL A 50 8.72 -2.16 -4.81
C VAL A 50 8.86 -0.94 -5.72
N ALA A 51 8.58 0.25 -5.21
CA ALA A 51 8.55 1.50 -5.94
C ALA A 51 9.34 2.58 -5.18
N PRO A 52 10.67 2.46 -5.08
CA PRO A 52 11.49 3.38 -4.29
C PRO A 52 11.47 4.82 -4.82
N ASP A 53 11.17 5.00 -6.10
CA ASP A 53 11.01 6.32 -6.74
C ASP A 53 9.69 7.03 -6.39
N ARG A 54 8.75 6.34 -5.74
CA ARG A 54 7.47 6.89 -5.30
C ARG A 54 7.53 7.19 -3.81
N LYS A 55 6.84 8.25 -3.39
CA LYS A 55 6.67 8.57 -1.97
C LYS A 55 5.37 7.95 -1.49
N PHE A 56 5.47 7.17 -0.43
CA PHE A 56 4.30 6.62 0.25
C PHE A 56 4.11 7.34 1.59
N GLU A 57 2.86 7.55 1.98
CA GLU A 57 2.50 8.15 3.26
C GLU A 57 1.37 7.33 3.90
N ILE A 58 1.37 7.22 5.23
CA ILE A 58 0.30 6.54 5.95
C ILE A 58 -0.77 7.59 6.29
N GLY A 59 -1.89 7.51 5.59
CA GLY A 59 -3.10 8.26 5.89
C GLY A 59 -3.92 7.57 6.99
N HIS A 60 -4.74 8.35 7.68
CA HIS A 60 -5.72 7.83 8.66
C HIS A 60 -7.09 8.44 8.39
N ALA A 61 -8.08 7.60 8.10
CA ALA A 61 -9.45 8.01 7.81
C ALA A 61 -10.45 7.00 8.34
N ASN A 62 -11.55 7.49 8.92
CA ASN A 62 -12.63 6.65 9.47
C ASN A 62 -12.15 5.59 10.49
N GLY A 63 -11.14 5.93 11.30
CA GLY A 63 -10.57 5.01 12.30
C GLY A 63 -9.71 3.89 11.72
N LYS A 64 -9.33 3.98 10.44
CA LYS A 64 -8.46 3.01 9.76
C LYS A 64 -7.27 3.71 9.13
N TYR A 65 -6.17 2.99 9.04
CA TYR A 65 -4.93 3.44 8.39
C TYR A 65 -4.92 3.00 6.93
N PHE A 66 -4.30 3.75 6.04
CA PHE A 66 -4.13 3.37 4.65
C PHE A 66 -2.83 3.95 4.11
N VAL A 67 -2.27 3.33 3.08
CA VAL A 67 -1.02 3.80 2.47
C VAL A 67 -1.36 4.49 1.15
N GLU A 68 -1.13 5.80 1.08
CA GLU A 68 -1.33 6.59 -0.13
C GLU A 68 0.00 6.94 -0.80
N ILE A 69 -0.06 7.21 -2.11
CA ILE A 69 1.09 7.62 -2.91
C ILE A 69 1.03 9.14 -3.08
N LYS A 70 2.14 9.81 -2.79
CA LYS A 70 2.33 11.26 -2.91
C LYS A 70 3.17 11.65 -4.13
#